data_AF-A0A0A7CMA5-F1
#
_entry.id   AF-A0A0A7CMA5-F1
#
_cell.length_a   1.000
_cell.length_b   1.000
_cell.length_c   1.000
_cell.angle_alpha   90.00
_cell.angle_beta   90.00
_cell.angle_gamma   90.00
#
_symmetry.space_group_name_H-M   'P 1'
#
loop_
_entity.id
_entity.type
_entity.pdbx_description
1 polymer ?
#
loop_
_entity_poly.entity_id
_entity_poly.type
_entity_poly.pdbx_seq_one_letter_code
_entity_poly.pdbx_strand_id
1 'polypeptide(L)'
;MRAPLLSLCLLASTAAAASNATAAHNESGVIEDIFPSAQWGIRRVMIDDDQKHVIKLYDAYVSLWSGIVHTESWNGQGGKAWEIMASNAGKGYDMLRHVWDNQCLDAYLVPGDNYPRLHGYACDRNNENQRWYYTPSRSADGWTRICHKKYTSYCLGGNSYGGDAFMTSTSDYAAQFIFVP
;
A
#
# COMPACT_ATOMS: atom_id res chain seq x y z
N MET A 1 8.77 -22.15 65.59
CA MET A 1 9.35 -21.48 64.41
C MET A 1 8.44 -21.76 63.23
N ARG A 2 7.68 -20.77 62.76
CA ARG A 2 6.75 -20.89 61.61
C ARG A 2 7.37 -20.14 60.43
N ALA A 3 7.59 -20.82 59.32
CA ALA A 3 7.96 -20.21 58.04
C ALA A 3 6.69 -19.81 57.26
N PRO A 4 6.64 -18.65 56.58
CA PRO A 4 5.54 -18.32 55.69
C PRO A 4 5.81 -18.88 54.28
N LEU A 5 4.80 -19.53 53.69
CA LEU A 5 4.77 -19.82 52.26
C LEU A 5 4.52 -18.50 51.50
N LEU A 6 5.46 -18.08 50.65
CA LEU A 6 5.21 -17.09 49.61
C LEU A 6 4.43 -17.75 48.47
N SER A 7 3.18 -17.33 48.28
CA SER A 7 2.37 -17.68 47.11
C SER A 7 2.70 -16.71 45.98
N LEU A 8 3.43 -17.18 44.96
CA LEU A 8 3.79 -16.43 43.77
C LEU A 8 2.63 -16.51 42.76
N CYS A 9 1.79 -15.48 42.68
CA CYS A 9 0.80 -15.35 41.61
C CYS A 9 1.49 -14.89 40.31
N LEU A 10 1.77 -15.84 39.42
CA LEU A 10 2.11 -15.55 38.03
C LEU A 10 0.83 -15.15 37.29
N LEU A 11 0.68 -13.85 37.03
CA LEU A 11 -0.30 -13.35 36.07
C LEU A 11 0.13 -13.78 34.67
N ALA A 12 -0.52 -14.82 34.14
CA ALA A 12 -0.43 -15.16 32.73
C ALA A 12 -1.09 -14.03 31.93
N SER A 13 -0.28 -13.12 31.39
CA SER A 13 -0.74 -12.18 30.37
C SER A 13 -1.07 -12.99 29.12
N THR A 14 -2.35 -13.27 28.91
CA THR A 14 -2.86 -13.72 27.63
C THR A 14 -2.70 -12.55 26.66
N ALA A 15 -1.57 -12.50 25.95
CA ALA A 15 -1.50 -11.75 24.71
C ALA A 15 -2.56 -12.38 23.80
N ALA A 16 -3.69 -11.70 23.64
CA ALA A 16 -4.64 -12.03 22.61
C ALA A 16 -3.90 -11.87 21.28
N ALA A 17 -3.46 -12.98 20.70
CA ALA A 17 -3.04 -13.01 19.32
C ALA A 17 -4.22 -12.45 18.53
N ALA A 18 -4.03 -11.31 17.88
CA ALA A 18 -4.99 -10.79 16.93
C ALA A 18 -5.27 -11.93 15.95
N SER A 19 -6.52 -12.37 15.91
CA SER A 19 -6.97 -13.43 15.03
C SER A 19 -6.58 -13.03 13.61
N ASN A 20 -5.60 -13.73 13.04
CA ASN A 20 -5.21 -13.62 11.65
C ASN A 20 -6.29 -14.31 10.79
N ALA A 21 -7.52 -13.81 10.90
CA ALA A 21 -8.60 -14.16 10.02
C ALA A 21 -8.29 -13.46 8.70
N THR A 22 -7.69 -14.22 7.77
CA THR A 22 -7.68 -13.88 6.35
C THR A 22 -9.09 -13.46 5.98
N ALA A 23 -9.28 -12.15 5.72
CA ALA A 23 -10.54 -11.65 5.21
C ALA A 23 -10.86 -12.41 3.92
N ALA A 24 -12.13 -12.76 3.72
CA ALA A 24 -12.56 -13.47 2.53
C ALA A 24 -12.11 -12.70 1.26
N HIS A 25 -11.49 -13.44 0.35
CA HIS A 25 -10.94 -13.01 -0.94
C HIS A 25 -12.02 -12.44 -1.87
N ASN A 26 -12.45 -11.20 -1.65
CA ASN A 26 -13.60 -10.64 -2.35
C ASN A 26 -13.23 -9.83 -3.61
N GLU A 27 -12.25 -10.30 -4.38
CA GLU A 27 -12.12 -9.92 -5.80
C GLU A 27 -12.86 -10.90 -6.73
N SER A 28 -13.63 -11.82 -6.15
CA SER A 28 -14.47 -12.77 -6.89
C SER A 28 -15.59 -11.99 -7.62
N GLY A 29 -15.33 -11.58 -8.86
CA GLY A 29 -16.23 -10.79 -9.69
C GLY A 29 -15.55 -9.63 -10.46
N VAL A 30 -14.26 -9.40 -10.25
CA VAL A 30 -13.48 -8.40 -10.98
C VAL A 30 -13.23 -8.90 -12.42
N ILE A 31 -13.71 -8.15 -13.42
CA ILE A 31 -13.35 -8.34 -14.83
C ILE A 31 -12.05 -7.56 -15.08
N GLU A 32 -11.23 -7.98 -16.05
CA GLU A 32 -10.02 -7.24 -16.42
C GLU A 32 -10.26 -5.74 -16.57
N ASP A 33 -9.47 -4.96 -15.84
CA ASP A 33 -9.55 -3.49 -15.82
C ASP A 33 -10.91 -2.91 -15.35
N ILE A 34 -11.69 -3.69 -14.58
CA ILE A 34 -12.98 -3.23 -14.03
C ILE A 34 -13.11 -3.65 -12.57
N PHE A 35 -12.99 -2.68 -11.67
CA PHE A 35 -13.15 -2.88 -10.23
C PHE A 35 -14.56 -2.50 -9.74
N PRO A 36 -15.03 -3.07 -8.62
CA PRO A 36 -16.26 -2.63 -7.97
C PRO A 36 -16.23 -1.15 -7.60
N SER A 37 -17.40 -0.53 -7.46
CA SER A 37 -17.50 0.88 -7.07
C SER A 37 -16.73 1.17 -5.77
N ALA A 38 -15.90 2.21 -5.79
CA ALA A 38 -14.97 2.61 -4.72
C ALA A 38 -13.73 1.73 -4.53
N GLN A 39 -13.43 0.86 -5.50
CA GLN A 39 -12.16 0.15 -5.60
C GLN A 39 -11.41 0.62 -6.85
N TRP A 40 -10.09 0.50 -6.82
CA TRP A 40 -9.26 0.89 -7.93
C TRP A 40 -8.09 -0.08 -8.10
N GLY A 41 -7.78 -0.42 -9.35
CA GLY A 41 -6.47 -0.90 -9.74
C GLY A 41 -5.50 0.27 -9.82
N ILE A 42 -4.26 0.06 -9.38
CA ILE A 42 -3.21 1.09 -9.49
C ILE A 42 -2.17 0.57 -10.48
N ARG A 43 -2.22 1.07 -11.71
CA ARG A 43 -1.45 0.51 -12.83
C ARG A 43 -0.24 1.37 -13.17
N ARG A 44 0.92 0.74 -13.40
CA ARG A 44 2.13 1.44 -13.84
C ARG A 44 1.97 1.99 -15.25
N VAL A 45 2.49 3.20 -15.44
CA VAL A 45 2.51 3.86 -16.74
C VAL A 45 3.90 4.41 -17.06
N MET A 46 4.18 4.56 -18.35
CA MET A 46 5.29 5.35 -18.87
C MET A 46 4.71 6.64 -19.44
N ILE A 47 5.29 7.77 -19.03
CA ILE A 47 4.96 9.09 -19.55
C ILE A 47 6.08 9.55 -20.49
N ASP A 48 5.75 10.36 -21.49
CA ASP A 48 6.74 11.05 -22.31
C ASP A 48 7.66 11.97 -21.48
N ASP A 49 8.77 12.40 -22.10
CA ASP A 49 9.77 13.25 -21.44
C ASP A 49 9.21 14.61 -21.02
N ASP A 50 8.19 15.10 -21.73
CA ASP A 50 7.46 16.33 -21.43
C ASP A 50 6.47 16.19 -20.26
N GLN A 51 6.30 14.98 -19.71
CA GLN A 51 5.35 14.64 -18.65
C GLN A 51 3.88 14.92 -18.97
N LYS A 52 3.53 14.99 -20.26
CA LYS A 52 2.19 15.31 -20.74
C LYS A 52 1.40 14.05 -21.08
N HIS A 53 2.04 13.07 -21.72
CA HIS A 53 1.32 11.97 -22.32
C HIS A 53 1.73 10.60 -21.81
N VAL A 54 0.75 9.76 -21.49
CA VAL A 54 0.94 8.34 -21.24
C VAL A 54 1.27 7.67 -22.57
N ILE A 55 2.50 7.21 -22.72
CA ILE A 55 2.97 6.52 -23.94
C ILE A 55 2.91 5.00 -23.81
N LYS A 56 2.80 4.47 -22.58
CA LYS A 56 2.64 3.03 -22.35
C LYS A 56 1.89 2.75 -21.05
N LEU A 57 0.91 1.85 -21.13
CA LEU A 57 0.30 1.19 -19.98
C LEU A 57 0.99 -0.16 -19.80
N TYR A 58 1.63 -0.38 -18.65
CA TYR A 58 2.22 -1.68 -18.33
C TYR A 58 1.16 -2.61 -17.77
N ASP A 59 1.20 -3.89 -18.10
CA ASP A 59 0.48 -4.92 -17.35
C ASP A 59 1.21 -5.18 -16.02
N ALA A 60 1.13 -4.20 -15.12
CA ALA A 60 1.83 -4.15 -13.86
C ALA A 60 1.02 -3.29 -12.87
N TYR A 61 0.21 -3.97 -12.07
CA TYR A 61 -0.68 -3.39 -11.07
C TYR A 61 -0.03 -3.51 -9.69
N VAL A 62 -0.16 -2.49 -8.87
CA VAL A 62 0.21 -2.56 -7.46
C VAL A 62 -0.64 -3.66 -6.83
N SER A 63 0.04 -4.62 -6.23
CA SER A 63 -0.53 -5.78 -5.58
C SER A 63 0.12 -5.95 -4.22
N LEU A 64 -0.51 -6.77 -3.40
CA LEU A 64 0.02 -7.15 -2.10
C LEU A 64 -0.26 -8.63 -1.88
N TRP A 65 0.73 -9.33 -1.34
CA TRP A 65 0.59 -10.71 -0.89
C TRP A 65 1.58 -10.97 0.24
N SER A 66 1.10 -11.59 1.32
CA SER A 66 1.93 -11.91 2.50
C SER A 66 2.68 -10.72 3.08
N GLY A 67 2.08 -9.52 3.01
CA GLY A 67 2.69 -8.27 3.48
C GLY A 67 3.73 -7.65 2.54
N ILE A 68 4.01 -8.25 1.38
CA ILE A 68 4.93 -7.69 0.39
C ILE A 68 4.13 -6.91 -0.64
N VAL A 69 4.47 -5.63 -0.82
CA VAL A 69 3.90 -4.77 -1.87
C VAL A 69 4.75 -4.95 -3.12
N HIS A 70 4.11 -5.23 -4.25
CA HIS A 70 4.78 -5.49 -5.50
C HIS A 70 3.96 -4.98 -6.67
N THR A 71 4.53 -4.97 -7.87
CA THR A 71 3.75 -4.92 -9.10
C THR A 71 3.58 -6.31 -9.67
N GLU A 72 2.42 -6.57 -10.24
CA GLU A 72 2.10 -7.87 -10.86
C GLU A 72 1.14 -7.68 -12.04
N SER A 73 1.26 -8.55 -13.02
CA SER A 73 0.34 -8.66 -14.15
C SER A 73 -1.10 -8.93 -13.71
N TRP A 74 -2.07 -8.61 -14.55
CA TRP A 74 -3.49 -8.83 -14.28
C TRP A 74 -3.79 -10.28 -13.89
N ASN A 75 -3.27 -11.23 -14.67
CA ASN A 75 -3.47 -12.67 -14.47
C ASN A 75 -2.49 -13.28 -13.45
N GLY A 76 -1.64 -12.45 -12.83
CA GLY A 76 -0.68 -12.88 -11.82
C GLY A 76 -1.29 -13.03 -10.43
N GLN A 77 -0.45 -13.33 -9.45
CA GLN A 77 -0.89 -13.60 -8.06
C GLN A 77 -1.23 -12.33 -7.28
N GLY A 78 -1.96 -12.49 -6.18
CA GLY A 78 -2.31 -11.39 -5.28
C GLY A 78 -3.44 -10.49 -5.79
N GLY A 79 -4.12 -9.85 -4.85
CA GLY A 79 -5.19 -8.91 -5.17
C GLY A 79 -4.67 -7.66 -5.87
N LYS A 80 -5.47 -7.05 -6.74
CA LYS A 80 -5.14 -5.79 -7.42
C LYS A 80 -6.01 -4.62 -6.98
N ALA A 81 -7.05 -4.89 -6.20
CA ALA A 81 -8.02 -3.91 -5.77
C ALA A 81 -7.52 -3.17 -4.51
N TRP A 82 -7.53 -1.84 -4.61
CA TRP A 82 -7.24 -0.93 -3.50
C TRP A 82 -8.43 -0.03 -3.23
N GLU A 83 -8.69 0.23 -1.96
CA GLU A 83 -9.64 1.23 -1.51
C GLU A 83 -8.89 2.42 -0.93
N ILE A 84 -9.29 3.62 -1.33
CA ILE A 84 -8.80 4.85 -0.73
C ILE A 84 -9.66 5.16 0.51
N MET A 85 -9.01 5.36 1.66
CA MET A 85 -9.67 5.69 2.92
C MET A 85 -9.01 6.88 3.64
N ALA A 86 -9.70 7.45 4.62
CA ALA A 86 -9.22 8.60 5.39
C ALA A 86 -8.58 8.20 6.72
N SER A 87 -7.42 8.78 7.04
CA SER A 87 -6.83 8.77 8.37
C SER A 87 -7.57 9.72 9.33
N ASN A 88 -7.31 9.59 10.64
CA ASN A 88 -7.90 10.48 11.66
C ASN A 88 -7.19 11.84 11.74
N ALA A 89 -5.91 11.90 11.35
CA ALA A 89 -5.09 13.10 11.43
C ALA A 89 -4.96 13.84 10.09
N GLY A 90 -5.35 13.20 8.99
CA GLY A 90 -5.31 13.78 7.65
C GLY A 90 -6.53 14.64 7.35
N LYS A 91 -6.33 15.72 6.58
CA LYS A 91 -7.42 16.36 5.84
C LYS A 91 -7.67 15.56 4.56
N GLY A 92 -8.59 14.60 4.60
CA GLY A 92 -9.08 13.89 3.43
C GLY A 92 -8.67 12.42 3.33
N TYR A 93 -8.82 11.87 2.12
CA TYR A 93 -8.53 10.49 1.75
C TYR A 93 -7.02 10.33 1.50
N ASP A 94 -6.33 9.63 2.39
CA ASP A 94 -4.87 9.60 2.42
C ASP A 94 -4.27 8.25 2.83
N MET A 95 -5.06 7.19 2.86
CA MET A 95 -4.59 5.84 3.10
C MET A 95 -5.07 4.93 1.96
N LEU A 96 -4.29 3.89 1.64
CA LEU A 96 -4.62 2.89 0.64
C LEU A 96 -4.74 1.53 1.32
N ARG A 97 -5.95 0.95 1.33
CA ARG A 97 -6.24 -0.38 1.86
C ARG A 97 -6.31 -1.38 0.72
N HIS A 98 -5.47 -2.42 0.77
CA HIS A 98 -5.58 -3.57 -0.10
C HIS A 98 -6.85 -4.35 0.25
N VAL A 99 -7.74 -4.53 -0.73
CA VAL A 99 -9.07 -5.13 -0.51
C VAL A 99 -8.93 -6.60 -0.09
N TRP A 100 -8.05 -7.34 -0.77
CA TRP A 100 -7.90 -8.79 -0.59
C TRP A 100 -7.30 -9.16 0.77
N ASP A 101 -6.18 -8.56 1.16
CA ASP A 101 -5.50 -8.89 2.44
C ASP A 101 -5.97 -8.02 3.62
N ASN A 102 -6.79 -7.01 3.36
CA ASN A 102 -7.23 -6.04 4.36
C ASN A 102 -6.05 -5.35 5.10
N GLN A 103 -4.96 -5.11 4.38
CA GLN A 103 -3.78 -4.41 4.86
C GLN A 103 -3.63 -3.06 4.18
N CYS A 104 -3.09 -2.08 4.89
CA CYS A 104 -2.82 -0.75 4.36
C CYS A 104 -1.40 -0.66 3.84
N LEU A 105 -1.22 0.12 2.77
CA LEU A 105 0.09 0.48 2.25
C LEU A 105 0.83 1.31 3.31
N ASP A 106 1.94 0.76 3.80
CA ASP A 106 2.74 1.32 4.88
C ASP A 106 4.19 1.45 4.41
N ALA A 107 4.81 2.59 4.72
CA ALA A 107 6.24 2.77 4.55
C ALA A 107 6.91 3.03 5.89
N TYR A 108 7.99 2.31 6.18
CA TYR A 108 8.69 2.42 7.46
C TYR A 108 10.21 2.44 7.26
N LEU A 109 10.91 3.16 8.14
CA LEU A 109 12.36 3.19 8.14
C LEU A 109 12.89 2.16 9.13
N VAL A 110 13.74 1.24 8.66
CA VAL A 110 14.50 0.34 9.53
C VAL A 110 15.77 1.05 9.99
N PRO A 111 16.18 0.96 11.26
CA PRO A 111 17.45 1.50 11.71
C PRO A 111 18.62 0.99 10.86
N GLY A 112 19.41 1.91 10.31
CA GLY A 112 20.54 1.59 9.42
C GLY A 112 20.23 1.64 7.93
N ASP A 113 18.95 1.76 7.53
CA ASP A 113 18.59 1.95 6.12
C ASP A 113 18.70 3.42 5.70
N ASN A 114 19.01 3.63 4.41
CA ASN A 114 19.08 4.96 3.80
C ASN A 114 17.74 5.45 3.25
N TYR A 115 16.73 4.58 3.15
CA TYR A 115 15.41 4.89 2.60
C TYR A 115 14.33 4.02 3.25
N PRO A 116 13.05 4.48 3.28
CA PRO A 116 11.97 3.70 3.86
C PRO A 116 11.67 2.46 3.01
N ARG A 117 11.30 1.36 3.65
CA ARG A 117 10.79 0.13 3.00
C ARG A 117 9.28 0.19 2.89
N LEU A 118 8.74 -0.53 1.90
CA LEU A 118 7.30 -0.73 1.73
C LEU A 118 6.88 -2.08 2.27
N HIS A 119 5.69 -2.13 2.86
CA HIS A 119 5.00 -3.37 3.16
C HIS A 119 3.49 -3.16 3.30
N GLY A 120 2.78 -4.27 3.36
CA GLY A 120 1.42 -4.33 3.88
C GLY A 120 1.43 -4.41 5.40
N TYR A 121 0.64 -3.57 6.06
CA TYR A 121 0.47 -3.64 7.50
C TYR A 121 -0.99 -3.49 7.91
N ALA A 122 -1.35 -3.90 9.13
CA ALA A 122 -2.70 -3.70 9.64
C ALA A 122 -3.09 -2.22 9.55
N CYS A 123 -4.29 -1.95 9.03
CA CYS A 123 -4.77 -0.58 8.88
C CYS A 123 -4.99 0.10 10.23
N ASP A 124 -4.28 1.18 10.48
CA ASP A 124 -4.45 2.04 11.64
C ASP A 124 -4.60 3.49 11.18
N ARG A 125 -5.78 4.07 11.41
CA ARG A 125 -6.11 5.45 11.02
C ARG A 125 -5.26 6.51 11.74
N ASN A 126 -4.52 6.13 12.78
CA ASN A 126 -3.58 7.01 13.47
C ASN A 126 -2.12 6.80 13.04
N ASN A 127 -1.80 5.74 12.30
CA ASN A 127 -0.43 5.45 11.89
C ASN A 127 0.04 6.42 10.78
N GLU A 128 1.11 7.16 11.05
CA GLU A 128 1.66 8.16 10.14
C GLU A 128 2.40 7.56 8.93
N ASN A 129 2.84 6.32 9.06
CA ASN A 129 3.50 5.56 8.01
C ASN A 129 2.54 5.06 6.92
N GLN A 130 1.23 5.20 7.15
CA GLN A 130 0.18 4.77 6.22
C GLN A 130 -0.44 5.93 5.46
N ARG A 131 0.17 7.13 5.55
CA ARG A 131 -0.42 8.37 5.01
C ARG A 131 0.29 8.83 3.75
N TRP A 132 -0.49 9.02 2.71
CA TRP A 132 -0.07 9.31 1.35
C TRP A 132 -0.79 10.54 0.82
N TYR A 133 -0.14 11.29 -0.07
CA TYR A 133 -0.78 12.32 -0.86
C TYR A 133 -0.66 11.97 -2.34
N TYR A 134 -1.70 12.31 -3.08
CA TYR A 134 -1.76 12.09 -4.52
C TYR A 134 -1.29 13.36 -5.22
N THR A 135 -0.33 13.21 -6.11
CA THR A 135 0.17 14.29 -6.95
C THR A 135 -0.31 14.04 -8.38
N PRO A 136 -1.56 14.43 -8.70
CA PRO A 136 -2.08 14.25 -10.05
C PRO A 136 -1.26 15.10 -11.02
N SER A 137 -1.04 14.55 -12.21
CA SER A 137 -0.61 15.33 -13.35
C SER A 137 -1.65 16.39 -13.69
N ARG A 138 -1.19 17.50 -14.24
CA ARG A 138 -2.08 18.49 -14.86
C ARG A 138 -2.42 18.14 -16.31
N SER A 139 -1.93 17.02 -16.82
CA SER A 139 -2.16 16.57 -18.18
C SER A 139 -3.50 15.84 -18.34
N ALA A 140 -3.98 15.74 -19.58
CA ALA A 140 -5.25 15.12 -19.92
C ALA A 140 -5.30 13.63 -19.57
N ASP A 141 -4.16 12.96 -19.53
CA ASP A 141 -4.07 11.50 -19.39
C ASP A 141 -4.19 11.03 -17.93
N GLY A 142 -4.34 11.97 -16.98
CA GLY A 142 -4.79 11.67 -15.62
C GLY A 142 -3.87 10.80 -14.77
N TRP A 143 -2.59 10.65 -15.15
CA TRP A 143 -1.62 9.93 -14.33
C TRP A 143 -1.32 10.67 -13.02
N THR A 144 -0.85 9.96 -12.02
CA THR A 144 -0.61 10.48 -10.66
C THR A 144 0.60 9.82 -10.02
N ARG A 145 1.17 10.50 -9.02
CA ARG A 145 2.14 9.91 -8.10
C ARG A 145 1.51 9.72 -6.72
N ILE A 146 1.86 8.63 -6.05
CA ILE A 146 1.39 8.31 -4.69
C ILE A 146 2.57 8.54 -3.76
N CYS A 147 2.60 9.67 -3.05
CA CYS A 147 3.77 10.13 -2.32
C CYS A 147 3.53 10.14 -0.82
N HIS A 148 4.57 9.90 -0.03
CA HIS A 148 4.42 9.66 1.40
C HIS A 148 4.38 10.98 2.19
N LYS A 149 3.46 11.13 3.15
CA LYS A 149 3.32 12.38 3.93
C LYS A 149 4.46 12.62 4.94
N LYS A 150 4.91 11.58 5.65
CA LYS A 150 6.06 11.64 6.57
C LYS A 150 7.41 11.69 5.83
N TYR A 151 7.65 10.75 4.92
CA TYR A 151 8.86 10.69 4.08
C TYR A 151 8.67 11.51 2.79
N THR A 152 8.60 12.83 2.92
CA THR A 152 8.14 13.77 1.87
C THR A 152 8.92 13.76 0.56
N SER A 153 10.15 13.24 0.54
CA SER A 153 10.96 13.09 -0.68
C SER A 153 10.66 11.80 -1.45
N TYR A 154 9.80 10.93 -0.92
CA TYR A 154 9.59 9.59 -1.45
C TYR A 154 8.15 9.35 -1.89
N CYS A 155 8.02 8.60 -2.98
CA CYS A 155 6.77 8.09 -3.53
C CYS A 155 6.85 6.58 -3.74
N LEU A 156 5.69 5.94 -3.84
CA LEU A 156 5.56 4.58 -4.33
C LEU A 156 6.22 4.48 -5.71
N GLY A 157 7.11 3.51 -5.87
CA GLY A 157 7.75 3.13 -7.11
C GLY A 157 7.39 1.69 -7.45
N GLY A 158 7.24 1.39 -8.74
CA GLY A 158 6.94 0.05 -9.20
C GLY A 158 7.69 -0.32 -10.48
N ASN A 159 8.04 -1.59 -10.59
CA ASN A 159 8.68 -2.13 -11.79
C ASN A 159 7.67 -2.29 -12.94
N SER A 160 8.15 -2.14 -14.17
CA SER A 160 7.35 -2.20 -15.40
C SER A 160 6.84 -3.58 -15.81
N TYR A 161 7.41 -4.64 -15.24
CA TYR A 161 7.12 -6.04 -15.61
C TYR A 161 6.94 -6.95 -14.38
N GLY A 162 6.60 -6.34 -13.24
CA GLY A 162 6.44 -7.02 -11.96
C GLY A 162 7.67 -6.99 -11.06
N GLY A 163 7.50 -7.47 -9.82
CA GLY A 163 8.50 -7.49 -8.76
C GLY A 163 8.21 -6.48 -7.64
N ASP A 164 9.02 -6.51 -6.59
CA ASP A 164 8.79 -5.71 -5.38
C ASP A 164 8.65 -4.21 -5.69
N ALA A 165 7.66 -3.60 -5.07
CA ALA A 165 7.48 -2.16 -5.08
C ALA A 165 8.47 -1.56 -4.07
N PHE A 166 8.87 -0.31 -4.31
CA PHE A 166 9.89 0.35 -3.52
C PHE A 166 9.56 1.82 -3.29
N MET A 167 10.27 2.47 -2.39
CA MET A 167 10.21 3.92 -2.23
C MET A 167 11.23 4.57 -3.17
N THR A 168 10.78 5.49 -4.01
CA THR A 168 11.65 6.24 -4.93
C THR A 168 11.39 7.73 -4.86
N SER A 169 12.23 8.54 -5.52
CA SER A 169 12.06 9.99 -5.55
C SER A 169 10.82 10.41 -6.36
N THR A 170 10.31 11.61 -6.08
CA THR A 170 9.17 12.19 -6.79
C THR A 170 9.42 12.41 -8.29
N SER A 171 10.67 12.49 -8.72
CA SER A 171 11.05 12.70 -10.13
C SER A 171 11.22 11.40 -10.90
N ASP A 172 11.24 10.25 -10.23
CA ASP A 172 11.47 8.97 -10.88
C ASP A 172 10.29 8.57 -11.78
N TYR A 173 10.60 8.05 -12.97
CA TYR A 173 9.64 7.45 -13.89
C TYR A 173 8.96 6.21 -13.29
N ALA A 174 9.61 5.54 -12.33
CA ALA A 174 9.04 4.43 -11.56
C ALA A 174 7.82 4.83 -10.72
N ALA A 175 7.63 6.12 -10.43
CA ALA A 175 6.60 6.65 -9.52
C ALA A 175 5.28 7.07 -10.20
N GLN A 176 5.04 6.65 -11.43
CA GLN A 176 3.92 7.12 -12.27
C GLN A 176 2.82 6.05 -12.37
N PHE A 177 1.59 6.38 -11.99
CA PHE A 177 0.48 5.42 -12.01
C PHE A 177 -0.79 6.04 -12.58
N ILE A 178 -1.70 5.18 -13.00
CA ILE A 178 -3.10 5.55 -13.25
C ILE A 178 -4.00 4.71 -12.35
N PHE A 179 -5.11 5.30 -11.92
CA PHE A 179 -6.17 4.61 -11.19
C PHE A 179 -7.16 4.04 -12.22
N VAL A 180 -7.30 2.72 -12.24
CA VAL A 180 -8.24 1.99 -13.09
C VAL A 180 -9.49 1.72 -12.24
N PRO A 181 -10.67 2.23 -12.64
CA PRO A 181 -11.91 2.07 -11.88
C PRO A 181 -12.50 0.66 -11.96
#